data_AF-A0A7S3W6H6-F1
#
_entry.id   AF-A0A7S3W6H6-F1
#
_cell.length_a   1.000
_cell.length_b   1.000
_cell.length_c   1.000
_cell.angle_alpha   90.00
_cell.angle_beta   90.00
_cell.angle_gamma   90.00
#
_symmetry.space_group_name_H-M   'P 1'
#
loop_
_entity.id
_entity.type
_entity.pdbx_description
1 polymer ?
#
loop_
_entity_poly.entity_id
_entity_poly.type
_entity_poly.pdbx_seq_one_letter_code
_entity_poly.pdbx_strand_id
1 'polypeptide(L)'
;AARSEAERERQAAAKLGAELARLRAASRTAAGAGGSAAARGGGAGSVVAADDVTRLRRMWRHPPVSHKESWKEVHRDWWPLLDARQLSRGVAAAGDPARLECLAEKLLDGRGVRLGILGGSVSFGTTFTTSKSHSLFHWKLYQWLNVSFPQAVHEHYCGAVPASGPAYMEHCFNWHLPPKPDLVVVEYAVNFDTTVDEDAASFERLLRQLLKLPGAPAVLLLNTLELMVHPASWGANVQRIFFSGCDGYGCLKAPPWADSNDLAFPYEAKAEDAIVRLAGYYGVPSVSLRGALYSELKSNSTRWPLKQLFHDRHHPAAWGHSLMAQLVIDRIRAALDAVAARRSAGSRPQSVCAAVSAEAAAGTPGPSGYPLLAPLLSPSVEAPVGLCLKGDELTRAMLNSSTFAYRVEGTDAKMKPGIIGTAPGEHAEFCIDVDRLGRGERFTVLLGHLVSYEHMGIARVTCEGECSCPAEEVDAFVKGGQFSVFKAKVLELARARAPAAKPPPRAGCGCQLRLEILPKSGSGEFKFKVLSLMTASKPGQLKFGHQAGFNVRPEEPRTEKTEQWLTDSTNRVRERERKGELPPWAKTEAKAAG
;
A
#
# COMPACT_ATOMS: atom_id res chain seq x y z
N ALA A 1 37.79 36.53 -0.19
CA ALA A 1 36.65 35.60 -0.40
C ALA A 1 36.18 34.98 0.92
N ALA A 2 36.97 34.15 1.62
CA ALA A 2 36.53 33.54 2.89
C ALA A 2 36.24 34.53 4.04
N ARG A 3 37.02 35.61 4.17
CA ARG A 3 36.75 36.66 5.18
C ARG A 3 35.44 37.42 4.93
N SER A 4 35.00 37.57 3.68
CA SER A 4 33.75 38.28 3.34
C SER A 4 32.49 37.42 3.52
N GLU A 5 32.63 36.10 3.56
CA GLU A 5 31.52 35.17 3.78
C GLU A 5 31.20 35.05 5.28
N ALA A 6 32.23 34.94 6.13
CA ALA A 6 32.08 35.00 7.58
C ALA A 6 31.49 36.35 8.06
N GLU A 7 31.83 37.47 7.40
CA GLU A 7 31.25 38.79 7.68
C GLU A 7 29.75 38.83 7.33
N ARG A 8 29.35 38.21 6.20
CA ARG A 8 27.94 38.12 5.78
C ARG A 8 27.12 37.22 6.70
N GLU A 9 27.68 36.10 7.15
CA GLU A 9 27.03 35.21 8.12
C GLU A 9 26.84 35.89 9.48
N ARG A 10 27.82 36.66 9.95
CA ARG A 10 27.69 37.47 11.17
C ARG A 10 26.62 38.56 11.04
N GLN A 11 26.55 39.25 9.90
CA GLN A 11 25.51 40.24 9.64
C GLN A 11 24.10 39.61 9.53
N ALA A 12 23.98 38.41 8.95
CA ALA A 12 22.73 37.67 8.88
C ALA A 12 22.27 37.19 10.27
N ALA A 13 23.18 36.69 11.10
CA ALA A 13 22.90 36.29 12.47
C ALA A 13 22.49 37.49 13.34
N ALA A 14 23.13 38.66 13.16
CA ALA A 14 22.77 39.88 13.86
C ALA A 14 21.36 40.40 13.47
N LYS A 15 20.99 40.33 12.19
CA LYS A 15 19.63 40.66 11.72
C LYS A 15 18.58 39.71 12.30
N LEU A 16 18.85 38.41 12.31
CA LEU A 16 17.94 37.41 12.89
C LEU A 16 17.77 37.61 14.41
N GLY A 17 18.84 37.96 15.11
CA GLY A 17 18.81 38.30 16.54
C GLY A 17 17.96 39.54 16.85
N ALA A 18 18.09 40.59 16.03
CA ALA A 18 17.29 41.82 16.16
C ALA A 18 15.79 41.58 15.88
N GLU A 19 15.47 40.70 14.93
CA GLU A 19 14.09 40.35 14.58
C GLU A 19 13.42 39.49 15.66
N LEU A 20 14.17 38.53 16.25
CA LEU A 20 13.73 37.76 17.41
C LEU A 20 13.52 38.64 18.66
N ALA A 21 14.35 39.67 18.85
CA ALA A 21 14.16 40.65 19.93
C ALA A 21 12.89 41.48 19.73
N ARG A 22 12.59 41.91 18.49
CA ARG A 22 11.33 42.60 18.14
C ARG A 22 10.10 41.73 18.39
N LEU A 23 10.13 40.46 17.98
CA LEU A 23 9.02 39.52 18.20
C LEU A 23 8.78 39.24 19.70
N ARG A 24 9.85 39.17 20.49
CA ARG A 24 9.75 39.04 21.96
C ARG A 24 9.20 40.29 22.65
N ALA A 25 9.49 41.48 22.13
CA ALA A 25 8.91 42.72 22.64
C ALA A 25 7.42 42.82 22.30
N ALA A 26 7.02 42.44 21.08
CA ALA A 26 5.62 42.42 20.64
C ALA A 26 4.75 41.41 21.43
N SER A 27 5.33 40.27 21.82
CA SER A 27 4.66 39.26 22.64
C SER A 27 4.43 39.71 24.09
N ARG A 28 5.31 40.56 24.65
CA ARG A 28 5.14 41.09 26.02
C ARG A 28 4.10 42.21 26.07
N THR A 29 3.96 43.01 25.02
CA THR A 29 2.90 44.03 24.93
C THR A 29 1.50 43.42 24.75
N ALA A 30 1.39 42.22 24.16
CA ALA A 30 0.11 41.51 24.02
C ALA A 30 -0.37 40.85 25.34
N ALA A 31 0.54 40.56 26.27
CA ALA A 31 0.21 39.91 27.55
C ALA A 31 -0.23 40.90 28.65
N GLY A 32 -0.12 42.22 28.43
CA GLY A 32 -0.41 43.26 29.43
C GLY A 32 -1.81 43.88 29.37
N ALA A 33 -2.66 43.52 28.41
CA ALA A 33 -3.99 44.11 28.24
C ALA A 33 -5.05 43.02 28.13
N GLY A 34 -5.71 42.67 29.24
CA GLY A 34 -6.79 41.68 29.20
C GLY A 34 -7.27 41.18 30.56
N GLY A 35 -7.57 42.09 31.49
CA GLY A 35 -8.41 41.77 32.65
C GLY A 35 -9.87 42.10 32.36
N SER A 36 -10.74 41.09 32.31
CA SER A 36 -12.10 41.08 32.88
C SER A 36 -12.91 39.90 32.32
N ALA A 37 -13.55 39.19 33.25
CA ALA A 37 -14.35 37.99 33.04
C ALA A 37 -15.62 38.22 32.20
N ALA A 38 -15.99 37.23 31.39
CA ALA A 38 -17.38 36.87 31.11
C ALA A 38 -17.45 35.42 30.60
N ALA A 39 -18.16 34.59 31.35
CA ALA A 39 -18.43 33.19 31.05
C ALA A 39 -19.23 33.02 29.75
N ARG A 40 -18.84 32.04 28.91
CA ARG A 40 -19.74 31.28 28.01
C ARG A 40 -18.99 30.14 27.31
N GLY A 41 -19.51 28.92 27.50
CA GLY A 41 -19.34 27.78 26.59
C GLY A 41 -18.03 27.02 26.69
N GLY A 42 -17.98 25.99 27.55
CA GLY A 42 -16.92 24.98 27.52
C GLY A 42 -16.98 24.17 26.22
N GLY A 43 -16.17 24.56 25.24
CA GLY A 43 -15.79 23.68 24.14
C GLY A 43 -14.74 22.71 24.66
N ALA A 44 -15.03 21.40 24.57
CA ALA A 44 -14.00 20.38 24.70
C ALA A 44 -12.89 20.70 23.67
N GLY A 45 -11.74 21.15 24.16
CA GLY A 45 -10.59 21.39 23.31
C GLY A 45 -10.19 20.07 22.66
N SER A 46 -10.10 20.05 21.33
CA SER A 46 -9.48 18.94 20.61
C SER A 46 -8.12 18.67 21.22
N VAL A 47 -7.80 17.40 21.44
CA VAL A 47 -6.49 16.98 21.99
C VAL A 47 -5.38 17.31 20.97
N VAL A 48 -5.75 17.74 19.76
CA VAL A 48 -4.86 18.08 18.65
C VAL A 48 -5.33 19.34 17.88
N ALA A 49 -5.53 20.48 18.54
CA ALA A 49 -5.96 21.73 17.88
C ALA A 49 -4.80 22.65 17.43
N ALA A 50 -4.93 23.21 16.22
CA ALA A 50 -4.21 24.34 15.58
C ALA A 50 -2.67 24.30 15.44
N ASP A 51 -1.93 23.68 16.36
CA ASP A 51 -0.46 23.53 16.30
C ASP A 51 -0.01 22.53 15.23
N ASP A 52 -0.98 21.90 14.57
CA ASP A 52 -0.82 20.64 13.90
C ASP A 52 -0.45 20.73 12.41
N VAL A 53 -1.02 21.67 11.65
CA VAL A 53 -0.48 22.02 10.30
C VAL A 53 0.97 22.49 10.43
N THR A 54 1.27 23.24 11.49
CA THR A 54 2.62 23.70 11.80
C THR A 54 3.52 22.54 12.21
N ARG A 55 3.02 21.55 12.96
CA ARG A 55 3.72 20.31 13.36
C ARG A 55 3.98 19.41 12.16
N LEU A 56 2.98 19.13 11.32
CA LEU A 56 3.12 18.36 10.07
C LEU A 56 4.14 19.03 9.14
N ARG A 57 4.04 20.36 8.96
CA ARG A 57 5.03 21.13 8.20
C ARG A 57 6.43 21.01 8.79
N ARG A 58 6.59 21.09 10.11
CA ARG A 58 7.90 20.91 10.76
C ARG A 58 8.45 19.49 10.57
N MET A 59 7.59 18.49 10.66
CA MET A 59 7.95 17.08 10.56
C MET A 59 8.34 16.65 9.14
N TRP A 60 7.69 17.19 8.12
CA TRP A 60 7.92 16.81 6.71
C TRP A 60 8.83 17.77 5.93
N ARG A 61 9.48 18.74 6.59
CA ARG A 61 10.39 19.72 5.96
C ARG A 61 11.68 19.08 5.45
N HIS A 62 12.09 19.42 4.23
CA HIS A 62 13.36 19.05 3.63
C HIS A 62 13.92 20.19 2.74
N PRO A 63 15.26 20.32 2.60
CA PRO A 63 15.88 21.46 1.90
C PRO A 63 15.44 21.57 0.43
N PRO A 64 15.23 22.79 -0.09
CA PRO A 64 14.76 22.98 -1.46
C PRO A 64 15.84 22.72 -2.50
N VAL A 65 15.48 22.01 -3.57
CA VAL A 65 16.21 22.00 -4.85
C VAL A 65 15.21 22.29 -5.99
N SER A 66 15.73 22.58 -7.18
CA SER A 66 15.01 23.24 -8.28
C SER A 66 13.71 22.54 -8.75
N HIS A 67 12.83 23.29 -9.42
CA HIS A 67 11.54 22.82 -9.99
C HIS A 67 11.63 21.68 -11.02
N LYS A 68 12.83 21.25 -11.42
CA LYS A 68 13.04 20.20 -12.42
C LYS A 68 12.95 18.77 -11.84
N GLU A 69 12.67 18.61 -10.54
CA GLU A 69 12.82 17.32 -9.81
C GLU A 69 11.61 17.02 -8.91
N SER A 70 10.38 16.92 -9.47
CA SER A 70 9.13 16.67 -8.72
C SER A 70 9.09 15.31 -7.98
N TRP A 71 9.97 14.38 -8.36
CA TRP A 71 10.21 13.10 -7.68
C TRP A 71 11.16 13.20 -6.50
N LYS A 72 11.85 14.33 -6.26
CA LYS A 72 12.68 14.48 -5.06
C LYS A 72 11.84 14.94 -3.88
N GLU A 73 12.19 14.45 -2.70
CA GLU A 73 11.59 14.85 -1.43
C GLU A 73 11.92 16.31 -1.11
N VAL A 74 11.14 17.21 -1.69
CA VAL A 74 11.26 18.63 -1.47
C VAL A 74 9.93 19.09 -0.95
N HIS A 75 9.87 19.56 0.30
CA HIS A 75 8.70 20.26 0.81
C HIS A 75 9.03 21.73 0.86
N ARG A 76 8.39 22.52 0.00
CA ARG A 76 8.56 23.96 0.02
C ARG A 76 7.70 24.56 1.13
N ASP A 77 8.27 25.46 1.93
CA ASP A 77 7.57 26.09 3.06
C ASP A 77 6.27 26.81 2.67
N TRP A 78 6.12 27.18 1.39
CA TRP A 78 4.92 27.82 0.85
C TRP A 78 3.87 26.84 0.31
N TRP A 79 4.15 25.53 0.25
CA TRP A 79 3.13 24.57 -0.15
C TRP A 79 2.01 24.49 0.90
N PRO A 80 0.75 24.73 0.50
CA PRO A 80 -0.35 24.59 1.41
C PRO A 80 -0.60 23.11 1.74
N LEU A 81 -0.95 22.86 2.99
CA LEU A 81 -1.70 21.66 3.36
C LEU A 81 -3.18 21.91 3.09
N LEU A 82 -3.98 20.84 3.07
CA LEU A 82 -5.44 20.91 2.94
C LEU A 82 -6.02 21.69 4.12
N ASP A 83 -6.93 22.62 3.84
CA ASP A 83 -7.72 23.29 4.88
C ASP A 83 -8.90 22.43 5.35
N ALA A 84 -9.63 22.90 6.38
CA ALA A 84 -10.75 22.15 6.95
C ALA A 84 -11.88 21.85 5.94
N ARG A 85 -12.12 22.75 4.97
CA ARG A 85 -13.14 22.51 3.93
C ARG A 85 -12.66 21.45 2.96
N GLN A 86 -11.39 21.49 2.56
CA GLN A 86 -10.79 20.49 1.68
C GLN A 86 -10.71 19.11 2.35
N LEU A 87 -10.34 19.05 3.64
CA LEU A 87 -10.37 17.82 4.43
C LEU A 87 -11.79 17.25 4.53
N SER A 88 -12.78 18.10 4.79
CA SER A 88 -14.18 17.70 4.85
C SER A 88 -14.69 17.16 3.51
N ARG A 89 -14.41 17.83 2.38
CA ARG A 89 -14.74 17.31 1.04
C ARG A 89 -13.94 16.05 0.67
N GLY A 90 -12.77 15.88 1.26
CA GLY A 90 -11.95 14.68 1.10
C GLY A 90 -12.51 13.44 1.80
N VAL A 91 -13.57 13.55 2.61
CA VAL A 91 -14.26 12.38 3.18
C VAL A 91 -15.24 11.82 2.14
N ALA A 92 -14.85 10.75 1.46
CA ALA A 92 -15.67 10.10 0.46
C ALA A 92 -16.71 9.15 1.09
N ALA A 93 -16.36 8.52 2.20
CA ALA A 93 -17.29 7.82 3.09
C ALA A 93 -16.82 7.94 4.53
N ALA A 94 -17.72 8.31 5.46
CA ALA A 94 -17.37 8.44 6.87
C ALA A 94 -17.01 7.08 7.50
N GLY A 95 -17.75 6.02 7.12
CA GLY A 95 -17.63 4.69 7.69
C GLY A 95 -18.14 4.58 9.13
N ASP A 96 -18.09 3.37 9.66
CA ASP A 96 -18.25 3.09 11.09
C ASP A 96 -16.95 3.44 11.82
N PRO A 97 -16.99 4.33 12.83
CA PRO A 97 -15.79 4.75 13.55
C PRO A 97 -15.20 3.67 14.45
N ALA A 98 -15.93 2.60 14.81
CA ALA A 98 -15.56 1.69 15.90
C ALA A 98 -14.13 1.12 15.80
N ARG A 99 -13.70 0.69 14.60
CA ARG A 99 -12.34 0.15 14.41
C ARG A 99 -11.26 1.22 14.52
N LEU A 100 -11.52 2.43 14.00
CA LEU A 100 -10.59 3.57 14.16
C LEU A 100 -10.55 4.05 15.61
N GLU A 101 -11.68 4.01 16.33
CA GLU A 101 -11.74 4.31 17.75
C GLU A 101 -10.99 3.27 18.59
N CYS A 102 -11.04 1.98 18.22
CA CYS A 102 -10.18 0.97 18.84
C CYS A 102 -8.69 1.25 18.58
N LEU A 103 -8.31 1.61 17.36
CA LEU A 103 -6.94 2.03 17.07
C LEU A 103 -6.54 3.24 17.94
N ALA A 104 -7.43 4.22 18.09
CA ALA A 104 -7.23 5.37 18.95
C ALA A 104 -7.10 5.01 20.43
N GLU A 105 -7.90 4.08 20.96
CA GLU A 105 -7.72 3.53 22.31
C GLU A 105 -6.31 2.97 22.48
N LYS A 106 -5.84 2.12 21.55
CA LYS A 106 -4.48 1.54 21.59
C LYS A 106 -3.40 2.63 21.66
N LEU A 107 -3.50 3.65 20.81
CA LEU A 107 -2.55 4.75 20.76
C LEU A 107 -2.56 5.58 22.05
N LEU A 108 -3.74 5.94 22.55
CA LEU A 108 -3.90 6.71 23.79
C LEU A 108 -3.46 5.92 25.03
N ASP A 109 -3.53 4.59 24.99
CA ASP A 109 -3.01 3.69 26.04
C ASP A 109 -1.49 3.48 25.96
N GLY A 110 -0.84 4.06 24.95
CA GLY A 110 0.60 3.89 24.75
C GLY A 110 1.01 2.51 24.25
N ARG A 111 0.14 1.85 23.48
CA ARG A 111 0.46 0.60 22.82
C ARG A 111 1.03 0.85 21.42
N GLY A 112 2.03 0.05 21.06
CA GLY A 112 2.57 0.02 19.69
C GLY A 112 1.50 -0.46 18.71
N VAL A 113 1.59 0.00 17.47
CA VAL A 113 0.64 -0.40 16.41
C VAL A 113 1.38 -0.81 15.15
N ARG A 114 0.81 -1.78 14.42
CA ARG A 114 1.31 -2.29 13.15
C ARG A 114 0.53 -1.70 11.99
N LEU A 115 1.20 -0.84 11.21
CA LEU A 115 0.68 -0.23 9.98
C LEU A 115 1.02 -1.09 8.77
N GLY A 116 0.00 -1.63 8.10
CA GLY A 116 0.13 -2.30 6.81
C GLY A 116 -0.43 -1.46 5.66
N ILE A 117 0.24 -1.46 4.51
CA ILE A 117 -0.18 -0.76 3.30
C ILE A 117 -0.40 -1.76 2.17
N LEU A 118 -1.60 -1.78 1.61
CA LEU A 118 -1.92 -2.51 0.39
C LEU A 118 -2.21 -1.50 -0.72
N GLY A 119 -1.62 -1.71 -1.89
CA GLY A 119 -1.91 -0.84 -3.02
C GLY A 119 -1.03 -1.10 -4.24
N GLY A 120 -1.22 -0.25 -5.24
CA GLY A 120 -0.52 -0.30 -6.51
C GLY A 120 0.82 0.45 -6.54
N SER A 121 1.15 1.01 -7.70
CA SER A 121 2.40 1.74 -7.96
C SER A 121 2.54 3.03 -7.17
N VAL A 122 1.44 3.73 -6.88
CA VAL A 122 1.44 4.93 -6.04
C VAL A 122 1.88 4.57 -4.63
N SER A 123 1.25 3.56 -4.03
CA SER A 123 1.64 3.05 -2.72
C SER A 123 3.03 2.42 -2.67
N PHE A 124 3.47 1.77 -3.75
CA PHE A 124 4.85 1.28 -3.86
C PHE A 124 5.87 2.42 -3.93
N GLY A 125 5.49 3.59 -4.44
CA GLY A 125 6.39 4.72 -4.63
C GLY A 125 7.13 4.70 -5.96
N THR A 126 6.46 4.35 -7.05
CA THR A 126 7.01 4.46 -8.41
C THR A 126 7.56 5.85 -8.72
N THR A 127 6.92 6.92 -8.22
CA THR A 127 7.46 8.30 -8.26
C THR A 127 8.91 8.38 -7.77
N PHE A 128 9.24 7.64 -6.72
CA PHE A 128 10.56 7.63 -6.08
C PHE A 128 11.41 6.43 -6.48
N THR A 129 10.91 5.56 -7.36
CA THR A 129 11.51 4.26 -7.72
C THR A 129 11.75 3.31 -6.54
N THR A 130 11.12 3.56 -5.40
CA THR A 130 11.36 2.81 -4.15
C THR A 130 10.21 2.96 -3.16
N SER A 131 9.91 1.86 -2.45
CA SER A 131 8.97 1.82 -1.33
C SER A 131 9.53 2.33 -0.01
N LYS A 132 10.81 2.73 -0.01
CA LYS A 132 11.53 3.23 1.18
C LYS A 132 11.64 4.75 1.24
N SER A 133 11.02 5.46 0.30
CA SER A 133 11.10 6.92 0.26
C SER A 133 10.35 7.54 1.43
N HIS A 134 10.97 8.53 2.09
CA HIS A 134 10.31 9.23 3.19
C HIS A 134 9.19 10.19 2.71
N SER A 135 9.10 10.38 1.39
CA SER A 135 8.05 11.17 0.74
C SER A 135 6.72 10.45 0.65
N LEU A 136 6.70 9.13 0.85
CA LEU A 136 5.50 8.33 0.69
C LEU A 136 4.46 8.66 1.75
N PHE A 137 3.18 8.66 1.36
CA PHE A 137 2.08 9.01 2.26
C PHE A 137 2.08 8.15 3.53
N HIS A 138 2.40 6.86 3.36
CA HIS A 138 2.43 5.91 4.47
C HIS A 138 3.66 6.08 5.37
N TRP A 139 4.79 6.54 4.82
CA TRP A 139 5.95 6.88 5.63
C TRP A 139 5.68 8.15 6.44
N LYS A 140 5.02 9.13 5.84
CA LYS A 140 4.60 10.36 6.50
C LYS A 140 3.58 10.10 7.61
N LEU A 141 2.65 9.17 7.39
CA LEU A 141 1.76 8.63 8.42
C LEU A 141 2.55 7.94 9.55
N TYR A 142 3.51 7.08 9.21
CA TYR A 142 4.37 6.41 10.18
C TYR A 142 5.19 7.40 11.03
N GLN A 143 5.76 8.44 10.41
CA GLN A 143 6.44 9.52 11.12
C GLN A 143 5.49 10.24 12.09
N TRP A 144 4.27 10.55 11.63
CA TRP A 144 3.27 11.17 12.48
C TRP A 144 2.89 10.31 13.69
N LEU A 145 2.74 8.99 13.53
CA LEU A 145 2.47 8.06 14.63
C LEU A 145 3.59 8.11 15.66
N ASN A 146 4.86 7.92 15.26
CA ASN A 146 5.99 7.91 16.19
C ASN A 146 6.21 9.24 16.91
N VAL A 147 5.95 10.36 16.24
CA VAL A 147 6.08 11.68 16.86
C VAL A 147 4.91 11.98 17.80
N SER A 148 3.71 11.49 17.50
CA SER A 148 2.51 11.75 18.29
C SER A 148 2.34 10.81 19.48
N PHE A 149 2.88 9.59 19.39
CA PHE A 149 2.78 8.54 20.40
C PHE A 149 4.16 7.94 20.72
N PRO A 150 5.11 8.73 21.26
CA PRO A 150 6.50 8.33 21.47
C PRO A 150 6.70 7.27 22.57
N GLN A 151 5.66 6.96 23.34
CA GLN A 151 5.67 5.98 24.42
C GLN A 151 5.72 4.53 23.92
N ALA A 152 5.51 4.30 22.63
CA ALA A 152 5.54 2.97 22.02
C ALA A 152 6.37 2.94 20.74
N VAL A 153 6.79 1.74 20.36
CA VAL A 153 7.39 1.47 19.05
C VAL A 153 6.27 1.07 18.09
N HIS A 154 6.10 1.85 17.03
CA HIS A 154 5.19 1.49 15.94
C HIS A 154 5.97 0.77 14.83
N GLU A 155 5.27 -0.08 14.09
CA GLU A 155 5.83 -0.82 12.97
C GLU A 155 5.14 -0.41 11.67
N HIS A 156 5.90 -0.35 10.57
CA HIS A 156 5.44 0.06 9.26
C HIS A 156 5.83 -0.99 8.21
N TYR A 157 4.84 -1.41 7.42
CA TYR A 157 4.99 -2.42 6.39
C TYR A 157 4.35 -1.93 5.09
N CYS A 158 5.18 -1.74 4.07
CA CYS A 158 4.71 -1.48 2.72
C CYS A 158 4.56 -2.82 1.96
N GLY A 159 3.32 -3.29 1.85
CA GLY A 159 2.93 -4.46 1.07
C GLY A 159 2.46 -4.13 -0.35
N ALA A 160 2.68 -2.90 -0.81
CA ALA A 160 2.24 -2.47 -2.12
C ALA A 160 3.02 -3.16 -3.24
N VAL A 161 2.33 -3.48 -4.32
CA VAL A 161 2.92 -4.09 -5.52
C VAL A 161 2.65 -3.19 -6.71
N PRO A 162 3.68 -2.66 -7.38
CA PRO A 162 3.49 -1.79 -8.54
C PRO A 162 2.78 -2.56 -9.66
N ALA A 163 1.91 -1.87 -10.40
CA ALA A 163 1.12 -2.46 -11.49
C ALA A 163 0.32 -3.72 -11.09
N SER A 164 -0.12 -3.81 -9.83
CA SER A 164 -1.07 -4.82 -9.36
C SER A 164 -2.47 -4.24 -9.18
N GLY A 165 -3.48 -5.11 -9.26
CA GLY A 165 -4.87 -4.77 -8.98
C GLY A 165 -5.47 -5.65 -7.88
N PRO A 166 -6.74 -5.41 -7.53
CA PRO A 166 -7.41 -6.12 -6.44
C PRO A 166 -7.50 -7.64 -6.66
N ALA A 167 -7.61 -8.11 -7.92
CA ALA A 167 -7.63 -9.54 -8.25
C ALA A 167 -6.33 -10.29 -7.87
N TYR A 168 -5.19 -9.60 -7.85
CA TYR A 168 -3.98 -10.17 -7.28
C TYR A 168 -4.04 -10.16 -5.74
N MET A 169 -4.40 -9.02 -5.17
CA MET A 169 -4.29 -8.80 -3.74
C MET A 169 -5.31 -9.63 -2.94
N GLU A 170 -6.49 -9.89 -3.48
CA GLU A 170 -7.50 -10.75 -2.84
C GLU A 170 -7.00 -12.18 -2.55
N HIS A 171 -6.02 -12.67 -3.32
CA HIS A 171 -5.42 -13.99 -3.11
C HIS A 171 -4.12 -13.92 -2.31
N CYS A 172 -3.39 -12.81 -2.43
CA CYS A 172 -2.01 -12.73 -1.96
C CYS A 172 -1.80 -11.82 -0.75
N PHE A 173 -2.83 -11.12 -0.23
CA PHE A 173 -2.65 -10.11 0.82
C PHE A 173 -1.91 -10.63 2.07
N ASN A 174 -2.02 -11.93 2.39
CA ASN A 174 -1.30 -12.56 3.51
C ASN A 174 0.24 -12.46 3.39
N TRP A 175 0.76 -12.32 2.17
CA TRP A 175 2.19 -12.09 1.89
C TRP A 175 2.58 -10.60 1.97
N HIS A 176 1.60 -9.69 2.03
CA HIS A 176 1.79 -8.24 1.96
C HIS A 176 1.43 -7.51 3.25
N LEU A 177 0.78 -8.18 4.19
CA LEU A 177 0.50 -7.63 5.51
C LEU A 177 1.41 -8.24 6.57
N PRO A 178 1.76 -7.48 7.62
CA PRO A 178 2.35 -8.05 8.82
C PRO A 178 1.35 -8.98 9.52
N PRO A 179 1.82 -9.93 10.34
CA PRO A 179 0.93 -10.67 11.21
C PRO A 179 0.21 -9.71 12.19
N LYS A 180 -1.10 -9.85 12.31
CA LYS A 180 -1.98 -9.06 13.22
C LYS A 180 -1.80 -7.53 13.03
N PRO A 181 -2.13 -6.97 11.84
CA PRO A 181 -2.09 -5.52 11.65
C PRO A 181 -3.11 -4.83 12.58
N ASP A 182 -2.84 -3.59 12.96
CA ASP A 182 -3.78 -2.74 13.70
C ASP A 182 -4.47 -1.71 12.78
N LEU A 183 -3.75 -1.28 11.74
CA LEU A 183 -4.23 -0.37 10.70
C LEU A 183 -3.79 -0.90 9.34
N VAL A 184 -4.74 -1.07 8.43
CA VAL A 184 -4.51 -1.37 7.01
C VAL A 184 -5.03 -0.21 6.17
N VAL A 185 -4.13 0.46 5.44
CA VAL A 185 -4.51 1.45 4.42
C VAL A 185 -4.50 0.78 3.05
N VAL A 186 -5.61 0.91 2.32
CA VAL A 186 -5.81 0.29 1.00
C VAL A 186 -5.96 1.37 -0.07
N GLU A 187 -5.15 1.32 -1.12
CA GLU A 187 -5.15 2.32 -2.20
C GLU A 187 -5.05 1.64 -3.58
N TYR A 188 -6.15 1.67 -4.34
CA TYR A 188 -6.27 1.08 -5.69
C TYR A 188 -7.08 1.94 -6.67
N ALA A 189 -7.33 3.21 -6.34
CA ALA A 189 -8.23 4.10 -7.08
C ALA A 189 -7.79 4.38 -8.53
N VAL A 190 -6.56 4.05 -8.89
CA VAL A 190 -6.01 4.19 -10.25
C VAL A 190 -5.51 2.86 -10.82
N ASN A 191 -5.98 1.73 -10.25
CA ASN A 191 -5.53 0.39 -10.64
C ASN A 191 -6.63 -0.51 -11.21
N PHE A 192 -7.88 -0.04 -11.26
CA PHE A 192 -8.93 -0.74 -12.00
C PHE A 192 -8.77 -0.36 -13.47
N ASP A 193 -8.90 -1.31 -14.38
CA ASP A 193 -8.68 -1.06 -15.83
C ASP A 193 -9.96 -1.33 -16.62
N THR A 194 -9.86 -1.82 -17.87
CA THR A 194 -10.99 -2.11 -18.76
C THR A 194 -12.05 -3.05 -18.18
N THR A 195 -11.77 -3.73 -17.07
CA THR A 195 -12.64 -4.67 -16.36
C THR A 195 -13.07 -4.14 -14.99
N VAL A 196 -13.48 -2.87 -14.89
CA VAL A 196 -13.87 -2.19 -13.64
C VAL A 196 -14.79 -3.04 -12.76
N ASP A 197 -15.83 -3.67 -13.32
CA ASP A 197 -16.80 -4.44 -12.53
C ASP A 197 -16.14 -5.69 -11.90
N GLU A 198 -15.21 -6.31 -12.60
CA GLU A 198 -14.46 -7.49 -12.13
C GLU A 198 -13.44 -7.08 -11.07
N ASP A 199 -12.75 -5.96 -11.27
CA ASP A 199 -11.83 -5.38 -10.29
C ASP A 199 -12.58 -4.94 -9.04
N ALA A 200 -13.78 -4.36 -9.19
CA ALA A 200 -14.65 -3.97 -8.07
C ALA A 200 -15.14 -5.20 -7.29
N ALA A 201 -15.54 -6.27 -7.98
CA ALA A 201 -15.88 -7.54 -7.33
C ALA A 201 -14.69 -8.14 -6.57
N SER A 202 -13.48 -8.04 -7.13
CA SER A 202 -12.25 -8.53 -6.49
C SER A 202 -11.85 -7.68 -5.30
N PHE A 203 -12.00 -6.35 -5.42
CA PHE A 203 -11.79 -5.40 -4.32
C PHE A 203 -12.77 -5.64 -3.19
N GLU A 204 -14.04 -5.93 -3.49
CA GLU A 204 -15.01 -6.31 -2.48
C GLU A 204 -14.58 -7.57 -1.72
N ARG A 205 -14.17 -8.63 -2.42
CA ARG A 205 -13.70 -9.86 -1.77
C ARG A 205 -12.45 -9.61 -0.92
N LEU A 206 -11.50 -8.79 -1.39
CA LEU A 206 -10.37 -8.33 -0.58
C LEU A 206 -10.85 -7.60 0.69
N LEU A 207 -11.73 -6.61 0.54
CA LEU A 207 -12.24 -5.81 1.66
C LEU A 207 -12.93 -6.69 2.71
N ARG A 208 -13.78 -7.63 2.27
CA ARG A 208 -14.43 -8.61 3.14
C ARG A 208 -13.43 -9.46 3.90
N GLN A 209 -12.35 -9.90 3.25
CA GLN A 209 -11.28 -10.67 3.91
C GLN A 209 -10.55 -9.83 4.96
N LEU A 210 -10.22 -8.56 4.66
CA LEU A 210 -9.59 -7.65 5.61
C LEU A 210 -10.46 -7.39 6.84
N LEU A 211 -11.77 -7.22 6.64
CA LEU A 211 -12.73 -7.03 7.74
C LEU A 211 -12.88 -8.28 8.61
N LYS A 212 -12.62 -9.47 8.08
CA LYS A 212 -12.60 -10.74 8.82
C LYS A 212 -11.26 -11.06 9.50
N LEU A 213 -10.23 -10.23 9.32
CA LEU A 213 -8.93 -10.54 9.90
C LEU A 213 -8.99 -10.65 11.42
N PRO A 214 -8.28 -11.64 12.01
CA PRO A 214 -8.13 -11.73 13.45
C PRO A 214 -7.57 -10.42 14.03
N GLY A 215 -8.11 -9.99 15.17
CA GLY A 215 -7.71 -8.72 15.80
C GLY A 215 -8.40 -7.49 15.23
N ALA A 216 -9.28 -7.66 14.23
CA ALA A 216 -10.20 -6.63 13.74
C ALA A 216 -9.51 -5.28 13.41
N PRO A 217 -8.51 -5.28 12.53
CA PRO A 217 -7.77 -4.06 12.19
C PRO A 217 -8.72 -2.95 11.72
N ALA A 218 -8.34 -1.70 12.00
CA ALA A 218 -8.89 -0.57 11.27
C ALA A 218 -8.51 -0.69 9.79
N VAL A 219 -9.51 -0.64 8.92
CA VAL A 219 -9.31 -0.60 7.46
C VAL A 219 -9.72 0.79 6.99
N LEU A 220 -8.84 1.46 6.25
CA LEU A 220 -9.09 2.80 5.72
C LEU A 220 -8.76 2.83 4.23
N LEU A 221 -9.72 3.25 3.42
CA LEU A 221 -9.55 3.35 1.97
C LEU A 221 -9.02 4.74 1.62
N LEU A 222 -7.94 4.79 0.86
CA LEU A 222 -7.34 6.02 0.37
C LEU A 222 -7.43 6.04 -1.16
N ASN A 223 -8.02 7.11 -1.70
CA ASN A 223 -8.18 7.27 -3.13
C ASN A 223 -7.34 8.43 -3.63
N THR A 224 -6.37 8.12 -4.50
CA THR A 224 -5.71 9.13 -5.34
C THR A 224 -6.58 9.45 -6.55
N LEU A 225 -6.19 10.43 -7.36
CA LEU A 225 -6.80 10.71 -8.67
C LEU A 225 -5.81 10.49 -9.82
N GLU A 226 -6.36 10.29 -11.02
CA GLU A 226 -5.61 10.22 -12.28
C GLU A 226 -5.92 11.45 -13.14
N LEU A 227 -4.91 11.97 -13.84
CA LEU A 227 -5.01 13.16 -14.69
C LEU A 227 -5.29 12.82 -16.17
N MET A 228 -5.22 11.55 -16.58
CA MET A 228 -5.51 11.14 -17.95
C MET A 228 -6.97 10.73 -18.17
N VAL A 229 -7.47 11.07 -19.35
CA VAL A 229 -8.65 10.47 -19.96
C VAL A 229 -8.15 9.33 -20.83
N HIS A 230 -8.48 8.08 -20.52
CA HIS A 230 -8.44 7.02 -21.53
C HIS A 230 -9.57 7.28 -22.52
N PRO A 231 -9.31 7.66 -23.79
CA PRO A 231 -10.38 7.74 -24.77
C PRO A 231 -10.97 6.34 -24.94
N ALA A 232 -12.30 6.23 -24.96
CA ALA A 232 -13.02 4.96 -25.10
C ALA A 232 -12.64 4.13 -26.35
N SER A 233 -11.92 4.73 -27.32
CA SER A 233 -11.41 4.09 -28.52
C SER A 233 -10.16 3.21 -28.33
N TRP A 234 -9.61 3.09 -27.12
CA TRP A 234 -8.33 2.43 -26.83
C TRP A 234 -8.45 0.96 -26.36
N GLY A 235 -9.46 0.24 -26.85
CA GLY A 235 -9.81 -1.12 -26.39
C GLY A 235 -8.63 -2.08 -26.19
N ALA A 236 -8.70 -2.91 -25.14
CA ALA A 236 -7.88 -4.08 -24.77
C ALA A 236 -6.33 -4.01 -24.83
N ASN A 237 -5.72 -2.98 -25.42
CA ASN A 237 -4.28 -2.86 -25.64
C ASN A 237 -3.61 -1.81 -24.74
N VAL A 238 -4.29 -1.35 -23.69
CA VAL A 238 -3.76 -0.34 -22.75
C VAL A 238 -2.50 -0.84 -22.02
N GLN A 239 -2.40 -2.15 -21.74
CA GLN A 239 -1.19 -2.74 -21.15
C GLN A 239 0.06 -2.63 -22.05
N ARG A 240 -0.11 -2.48 -23.37
CA ARG A 240 0.98 -2.36 -24.34
C ARG A 240 1.64 -0.98 -24.34
N ILE A 241 1.04 0.03 -23.71
CA ILE A 241 1.54 1.41 -23.71
C ILE A 241 2.61 1.62 -22.62
N PHE A 242 2.58 0.82 -21.55
CA PHE A 242 3.42 1.06 -20.36
C PHE A 242 4.76 0.34 -20.36
N PHE A 243 4.91 -0.75 -21.13
CA PHE A 243 6.12 -1.60 -21.08
C PHE A 243 6.74 -1.95 -22.43
N SER A 244 6.03 -1.76 -23.54
CA SER A 244 6.64 -1.78 -24.87
C SER A 244 6.94 -0.34 -25.24
N GLY A 245 8.23 -0.02 -25.40
CA GLY A 245 8.65 1.15 -26.15
C GLY A 245 7.81 1.24 -27.41
N CYS A 246 7.27 2.43 -27.66
CA CYS A 246 6.30 2.71 -28.70
C CYS A 246 6.78 2.19 -30.07
N ASP A 247 6.20 1.10 -30.55
CA ASP A 247 6.28 0.72 -31.96
C ASP A 247 4.90 0.24 -32.43
N GLY A 248 4.25 1.04 -33.27
CA GLY A 248 3.21 0.56 -34.18
C GLY A 248 1.86 1.27 -34.17
N TYR A 249 1.41 1.89 -33.08
CA TYR A 249 0.07 2.49 -33.03
C TYR A 249 0.03 3.80 -32.26
N GLY A 250 0.48 4.88 -32.92
CA GLY A 250 -0.11 6.24 -32.83
C GLY A 250 -0.49 6.79 -31.46
N CYS A 251 0.22 6.46 -30.37
CA CYS A 251 0.08 7.18 -29.11
C CYS A 251 0.44 8.64 -29.39
N LEU A 252 -0.48 9.54 -29.06
CA LEU A 252 -0.32 10.98 -29.18
C LEU A 252 1.07 11.41 -28.64
N LYS A 253 1.68 12.38 -29.33
CA LYS A 253 2.98 13.03 -29.05
C LYS A 253 3.10 13.71 -27.67
N ALA A 254 2.28 13.35 -26.68
CA ALA A 254 2.31 13.93 -25.35
C ALA A 254 3.37 13.21 -24.49
N PRO A 255 4.33 13.93 -23.89
CA PRO A 255 5.31 13.33 -23.01
C PRO A 255 4.63 12.74 -21.75
N PRO A 256 5.17 11.67 -21.12
CA PRO A 256 4.50 10.97 -20.01
C PRO A 256 4.31 11.82 -18.74
N TRP A 257 5.08 12.91 -18.61
CA TRP A 257 5.04 13.82 -17.47
C TRP A 257 3.74 14.63 -17.39
N ALA A 258 3.35 15.01 -16.18
CA ALA A 258 2.22 15.91 -15.96
C ALA A 258 2.55 17.32 -16.48
N ASP A 259 1.58 17.93 -17.15
CA ASP A 259 1.60 19.30 -17.63
C ASP A 259 0.53 20.15 -16.93
N SER A 260 0.78 21.45 -16.78
CA SER A 260 -0.18 22.36 -16.17
C SER A 260 -1.49 22.48 -16.96
N ASN A 261 -1.50 22.06 -18.22
CA ASN A 261 -2.69 22.06 -19.08
C ASN A 261 -3.45 20.72 -19.09
N ASP A 262 -3.04 19.73 -18.28
CA ASP A 262 -3.76 18.45 -18.13
C ASP A 262 -5.05 18.65 -17.31
N LEU A 263 -5.98 19.46 -17.82
CA LEU A 263 -7.24 19.84 -17.17
C LEU A 263 -8.44 19.01 -17.67
N ALA A 264 -8.21 18.08 -18.58
CA ALA A 264 -9.27 17.31 -19.25
C ALA A 264 -9.79 16.11 -18.43
N PHE A 265 -9.23 15.83 -17.25
CA PHE A 265 -9.67 14.72 -16.41
C PHE A 265 -11.14 14.87 -15.95
N PRO A 266 -11.93 13.77 -15.97
CA PRO A 266 -13.33 13.79 -15.55
C PRO A 266 -13.45 13.83 -14.02
N TYR A 267 -14.64 14.22 -13.53
CA TYR A 267 -14.97 13.99 -12.12
C TYR A 267 -15.22 12.52 -11.86
N GLU A 268 -15.96 11.84 -12.73
CA GLU A 268 -16.24 10.41 -12.60
C GLU A 268 -14.96 9.60 -12.73
N ALA A 269 -14.70 8.77 -11.74
CA ALA A 269 -13.52 7.92 -11.66
C ALA A 269 -14.01 6.52 -11.29
N LYS A 270 -14.30 5.70 -12.31
CA LYS A 270 -15.01 4.42 -12.15
C LYS A 270 -14.46 3.53 -11.02
N ALA A 271 -13.13 3.48 -10.89
CA ALA A 271 -12.45 2.75 -9.84
C ALA A 271 -12.77 3.31 -8.44
N GLU A 272 -12.50 4.59 -8.21
CA GLU A 272 -12.80 5.27 -6.96
C GLU A 272 -14.30 5.22 -6.64
N ASP A 273 -15.17 5.46 -7.62
CA ASP A 273 -16.62 5.47 -7.41
C ASP A 273 -17.15 4.07 -7.00
N ALA A 274 -16.57 3.00 -7.53
CA ALA A 274 -16.85 1.63 -7.08
C ALA A 274 -16.30 1.36 -5.66
N ILE A 275 -15.08 1.81 -5.36
CA ILE A 275 -14.46 1.68 -4.03
C ILE A 275 -15.28 2.44 -2.97
N VAL A 276 -15.73 3.66 -3.27
CA VAL A 276 -16.54 4.49 -2.38
C VAL A 276 -17.92 3.88 -2.14
N ARG A 277 -18.53 3.31 -3.18
CA ARG A 277 -19.79 2.55 -3.04
C ARG A 277 -19.63 1.37 -2.08
N LEU A 278 -18.55 0.60 -2.20
CA LEU A 278 -18.22 -0.49 -1.29
C LEU A 278 -17.92 0.00 0.13
N ALA A 279 -17.20 1.10 0.28
CA ALA A 279 -16.94 1.72 1.58
C ALA A 279 -18.24 2.10 2.31
N GLY A 280 -19.16 2.77 1.62
CA GLY A 280 -20.46 3.11 2.18
C GLY A 280 -21.27 1.87 2.59
N TYR A 281 -21.26 0.83 1.75
CA TYR A 281 -21.97 -0.40 2.02
C TYR A 281 -21.41 -1.17 3.24
N TYR A 282 -20.08 -1.32 3.32
CA TYR A 282 -19.41 -2.07 4.40
C TYR A 282 -19.07 -1.24 5.64
N GLY A 283 -19.47 0.03 5.69
CA GLY A 283 -19.14 0.91 6.81
C GLY A 283 -17.62 1.15 6.96
N VAL A 284 -16.88 1.22 5.86
CA VAL A 284 -15.42 1.41 5.89
C VAL A 284 -15.10 2.88 5.59
N PRO A 285 -14.29 3.57 6.43
CA PRO A 285 -13.90 4.95 6.17
C PRO A 285 -13.10 5.04 4.86
N SER A 286 -13.44 6.02 4.03
CA SER A 286 -12.82 6.26 2.73
C SER A 286 -12.51 7.74 2.54
N VAL A 287 -11.28 8.06 2.16
CA VAL A 287 -10.82 9.42 1.87
C VAL A 287 -10.37 9.58 0.42
N SER A 288 -10.50 10.77 -0.14
CA SER A 288 -10.30 11.04 -1.56
C SER A 288 -9.54 12.34 -1.81
N LEU A 289 -8.41 12.23 -2.51
CA LEU A 289 -7.67 13.38 -3.02
C LEU A 289 -8.47 14.11 -4.11
N ARG A 290 -9.24 13.37 -4.93
CA ARG A 290 -10.19 13.93 -5.89
C ARG A 290 -11.25 14.78 -5.18
N GLY A 291 -11.93 14.24 -4.17
CA GLY A 291 -12.92 14.98 -3.39
C GLY A 291 -12.34 16.23 -2.72
N ALA A 292 -11.11 16.14 -2.22
CA ALA A 292 -10.44 17.26 -1.58
C ALA A 292 -10.11 18.41 -2.56
N LEU A 293 -9.62 18.11 -3.77
CA LEU A 293 -8.95 19.10 -4.64
C LEU A 293 -9.53 19.24 -6.05
N TYR A 294 -10.55 18.48 -6.46
CA TYR A 294 -11.03 18.48 -7.85
C TYR A 294 -11.34 19.88 -8.38
N SER A 295 -12.04 20.71 -7.60
CA SER A 295 -12.41 22.06 -8.01
C SER A 295 -11.17 22.94 -8.26
N GLU A 296 -10.19 22.88 -7.36
CA GLU A 296 -8.96 23.67 -7.44
C GLU A 296 -8.05 23.21 -8.58
N LEU A 297 -7.98 21.91 -8.82
CA LEU A 297 -7.23 21.34 -9.94
C LEU A 297 -7.88 21.71 -11.27
N LYS A 298 -9.22 21.58 -11.37
CA LYS A 298 -9.97 21.86 -12.60
C LYS A 298 -9.94 23.35 -12.97
N SER A 299 -9.89 24.24 -11.98
CA SER A 299 -9.75 25.68 -12.19
C SER A 299 -8.31 26.13 -12.50
N ASN A 300 -7.36 25.19 -12.65
CA ASN A 300 -5.93 25.48 -12.83
C ASN A 300 -5.38 26.45 -11.77
N SER A 301 -5.72 26.22 -10.50
CA SER A 301 -5.33 27.12 -9.42
C SER A 301 -3.80 27.24 -9.31
N THR A 302 -3.28 28.47 -9.29
CA THR A 302 -1.85 28.73 -9.02
C THR A 302 -1.43 28.33 -7.61
N ARG A 303 -2.40 28.18 -6.70
CA ARG A 303 -2.20 27.64 -5.35
C ARG A 303 -2.01 26.12 -5.35
N TRP A 304 -2.54 25.42 -6.34
CA TRP A 304 -2.50 23.96 -6.49
C TRP A 304 -1.99 23.54 -7.88
N PRO A 305 -0.74 23.91 -8.25
CA PRO A 305 -0.22 23.62 -9.57
C PRO A 305 -0.08 22.11 -9.81
N LEU A 306 -0.79 21.60 -10.81
CA LEU A 306 -0.86 20.18 -11.17
C LEU A 306 0.52 19.52 -11.28
N LYS A 307 1.45 20.14 -12.01
CA LYS A 307 2.82 19.64 -12.22
C LYS A 307 3.66 19.52 -10.93
N GLN A 308 3.23 20.14 -9.83
CA GLN A 308 3.90 19.99 -8.53
C GLN A 308 3.18 18.98 -7.62
N LEU A 309 1.89 18.74 -7.86
CA LEU A 309 1.11 17.72 -7.16
C LEU A 309 1.32 16.33 -7.76
N PHE A 310 1.61 16.26 -9.05
CA PHE A 310 1.76 15.05 -9.84
C PHE A 310 3.12 14.99 -10.51
N HIS A 311 3.75 13.82 -10.43
CA HIS A 311 5.00 13.51 -11.12
C HIS A 311 4.74 13.24 -12.61
N ASP A 312 3.76 12.39 -12.85
CA ASP A 312 3.21 12.06 -14.15
C ASP A 312 1.68 12.05 -14.04
N ARG A 313 0.98 11.71 -15.13
CA ARG A 313 -0.49 11.76 -15.13
C ARG A 313 -1.18 10.69 -14.26
N HIS A 314 -0.45 9.81 -13.58
CA HIS A 314 -1.00 8.82 -12.66
C HIS A 314 -0.46 8.97 -11.24
N HIS A 315 0.83 9.27 -11.09
CA HIS A 315 1.51 9.19 -9.80
C HIS A 315 1.64 10.57 -9.14
N PRO A 316 1.14 10.73 -7.90
CA PRO A 316 1.40 11.91 -7.09
C PRO A 316 2.90 12.15 -6.88
N ALA A 317 3.29 13.42 -6.88
CA ALA A 317 4.60 13.87 -6.44
C ALA A 317 4.71 13.85 -4.90
N ALA A 318 5.88 14.21 -4.35
CA ALA A 318 6.10 14.28 -2.90
C ALA A 318 5.07 15.15 -2.17
N TRP A 319 4.61 16.23 -2.81
CA TRP A 319 3.53 17.06 -2.26
C TRP A 319 2.19 16.33 -2.22
N GLY A 320 1.77 15.73 -3.34
CA GLY A 320 0.52 14.97 -3.42
C GLY A 320 0.46 13.84 -2.38
N HIS A 321 1.57 13.11 -2.20
CA HIS A 321 1.68 12.11 -1.12
C HIS A 321 1.51 12.69 0.29
N SER A 322 1.89 13.95 0.52
CA SER A 322 1.72 14.59 1.84
C SER A 322 0.26 14.97 2.10
N LEU A 323 -0.46 15.36 1.06
CA LEU A 323 -1.91 15.63 1.14
C LEU A 323 -2.69 14.32 1.34
N MET A 324 -2.28 13.25 0.67
CA MET A 324 -2.80 11.90 0.91
C MET A 324 -2.57 11.47 2.37
N ALA A 325 -1.37 11.68 2.92
CA ALA A 325 -1.09 11.39 4.32
C ALA A 325 -1.98 12.21 5.25
N GLN A 326 -2.16 13.49 4.96
CA GLN A 326 -3.00 14.39 5.76
C GLN A 326 -4.46 13.92 5.81
N LEU A 327 -5.03 13.44 4.71
CA LEU A 327 -6.39 12.88 4.67
C LEU A 327 -6.56 11.67 5.59
N VAL A 328 -5.59 10.75 5.59
CA VAL A 328 -5.61 9.57 6.46
C VAL A 328 -5.47 9.99 7.93
N ILE A 329 -4.52 10.88 8.23
CA ILE A 329 -4.27 11.37 9.59
C ILE A 329 -5.51 12.08 10.14
N ASP A 330 -6.22 12.87 9.34
CA ASP A 330 -7.46 13.54 9.76
C ASP A 330 -8.53 12.56 10.27
N ARG A 331 -8.63 11.38 9.65
CA ARG A 331 -9.56 10.33 10.10
C ARG A 331 -9.13 9.66 11.40
N ILE A 332 -7.84 9.41 11.58
CA ILE A 332 -7.33 8.88 12.84
C ILE A 332 -7.52 9.91 13.96
N ARG A 333 -7.31 11.20 13.70
CA ARG A 333 -7.53 12.28 14.68
C ARG A 333 -8.97 12.41 15.12
N ALA A 334 -9.92 12.35 14.19
CA ALA A 334 -11.33 12.37 14.55
C ALA A 334 -11.69 11.24 15.53
N ALA A 335 -11.13 10.05 15.36
CA ALA A 335 -11.30 8.94 16.29
C ALA A 335 -10.60 9.18 17.64
N LEU A 336 -9.39 9.75 17.63
CA LEU A 336 -8.67 10.15 18.85
C LEU A 336 -9.46 11.16 19.68
N ASP A 337 -9.99 12.21 19.04
CA ASP A 337 -10.80 13.23 19.70
C ASP A 337 -12.09 12.63 20.27
N ALA A 338 -12.77 11.74 19.52
CA ALA A 338 -13.98 11.06 20.00
C ALA A 338 -13.71 10.17 21.23
N VAL A 339 -12.62 9.40 21.22
CA VAL A 339 -12.22 8.54 22.36
C VAL A 339 -11.81 9.39 23.56
N ALA A 340 -11.01 10.44 23.36
CA ALA A 340 -10.57 11.33 24.43
C ALA A 340 -11.76 12.07 25.08
N ALA A 341 -12.73 12.54 24.27
CA ALA A 341 -13.94 13.16 24.78
C ALA A 341 -14.75 12.20 25.67
N ARG A 342 -14.93 10.94 25.24
CA ARG A 342 -15.63 9.90 26.05
C ARG A 342 -14.89 9.59 27.36
N ARG A 343 -13.56 9.49 27.34
CA ARG A 343 -12.73 9.29 28.55
C ARG A 343 -12.89 10.45 29.53
N SER A 344 -12.92 11.68 29.01
CA SER A 344 -13.05 12.91 29.81
C SER A 344 -14.44 13.05 30.44
N ALA A 345 -15.48 12.52 29.80
CA ALA A 345 -16.85 12.55 30.29
C ALA A 345 -17.14 11.59 31.46
N GLY A 346 -16.16 10.83 31.96
CA GLY A 346 -16.33 9.91 33.10
C GLY A 346 -17.24 8.71 32.82
N SER A 347 -17.67 8.52 31.57
CA SER A 347 -18.39 7.31 31.16
C SER A 347 -17.48 6.10 31.36
N ARG A 348 -17.95 5.06 32.07
CA ARG A 348 -17.21 3.81 32.27
C ARG A 348 -17.03 3.18 30.87
N PRO A 349 -15.87 3.26 30.21
CA PRO A 349 -15.78 2.89 28.82
C PRO A 349 -15.86 1.37 28.75
N GLN A 350 -16.93 0.83 28.18
CA GLN A 350 -16.78 -0.48 27.54
C GLN A 350 -15.71 -0.29 26.47
N SER A 351 -14.62 -1.06 26.53
CA SER A 351 -13.55 -0.93 25.55
C SER A 351 -14.13 -1.18 24.16
N VAL A 352 -14.03 -0.17 23.30
CA VAL A 352 -14.46 -0.29 21.90
C VAL A 352 -13.66 -1.40 21.23
N CYS A 353 -12.37 -1.54 21.57
CA CYS A 353 -11.56 -2.67 21.12
C CYS A 353 -12.10 -4.03 21.54
N ALA A 354 -12.61 -4.18 22.77
CA ALA A 354 -13.15 -5.45 23.23
C ALA A 354 -14.44 -5.82 22.46
N ALA A 355 -15.32 -4.85 22.23
CA ALA A 355 -16.54 -5.04 21.44
C ALA A 355 -16.20 -5.43 19.99
N VAL A 356 -15.33 -4.65 19.33
CA VAL A 356 -14.88 -4.90 17.95
C VAL A 356 -14.17 -6.26 17.82
N SER A 357 -13.37 -6.65 18.81
CA SER A 357 -12.69 -7.95 18.81
C SER A 357 -13.66 -9.12 19.01
N ALA A 358 -14.67 -8.95 19.86
CA ALA A 358 -15.71 -9.96 20.09
C ALA A 358 -16.57 -10.15 18.82
N GLU A 359 -16.97 -9.06 18.17
CA GLU A 359 -17.68 -9.08 16.88
C GLU A 359 -16.88 -9.80 15.78
N ALA A 360 -15.59 -9.49 15.65
CA ALA A 360 -14.72 -10.16 14.69
C ALA A 360 -14.53 -11.65 15.00
N ALA A 361 -14.36 -12.02 16.28
CA ALA A 361 -14.21 -13.41 16.71
C ALA A 361 -15.47 -14.25 16.51
N ALA A 362 -16.65 -13.65 16.66
CA ALA A 362 -17.94 -14.29 16.37
C ALA A 362 -18.24 -14.43 14.86
N GLY A 363 -17.37 -13.90 13.98
CA GLY A 363 -17.63 -13.87 12.54
C GLY A 363 -18.74 -12.89 12.15
N THR A 364 -19.04 -11.91 13.01
CA THR A 364 -20.11 -10.90 12.89
C THR A 364 -19.55 -9.48 12.88
N PRO A 365 -18.92 -9.00 11.79
CA PRO A 365 -18.16 -7.75 11.78
C PRO A 365 -18.99 -6.47 11.61
N GLY A 366 -20.33 -6.55 11.69
CA GLY A 366 -21.19 -5.37 11.63
C GLY A 366 -21.42 -4.76 13.03
N PRO A 367 -21.63 -3.44 13.14
CA PRO A 367 -21.79 -2.67 14.40
C PRO A 367 -22.99 -3.05 15.29
N SER A 368 -23.62 -4.19 15.04
CA SER A 368 -24.84 -4.67 15.68
C SER A 368 -24.84 -6.20 15.84
N GLY A 369 -23.69 -6.88 15.71
CA GLY A 369 -23.60 -8.33 15.90
C GLY A 369 -24.19 -9.16 14.76
N TYR A 370 -24.39 -8.58 13.56
CA TYR A 370 -24.81 -9.32 12.37
C TYR A 370 -23.60 -9.84 11.57
N PRO A 371 -23.74 -10.97 10.85
CA PRO A 371 -22.74 -11.42 9.89
C PRO A 371 -22.42 -10.31 8.88
N LEU A 372 -21.18 -10.31 8.34
CA LEU A 372 -20.80 -9.40 7.25
C LEU A 372 -21.91 -9.40 6.19
N LEU A 373 -22.32 -8.22 5.74
CA LEU A 373 -23.39 -8.02 4.75
C LEU A 373 -23.21 -8.95 3.54
N ALA A 374 -24.26 -9.24 2.79
CA ALA A 374 -24.12 -10.02 1.56
C ALA A 374 -23.17 -9.31 0.57
N PRO A 375 -22.47 -10.03 -0.32
CA PRO A 375 -21.76 -9.40 -1.43
C PRO A 375 -22.67 -8.45 -2.23
N LEU A 376 -22.18 -7.24 -2.52
CA LEU A 376 -22.86 -6.20 -3.27
C LEU A 376 -22.55 -6.27 -4.77
N LEU A 377 -21.27 -6.45 -5.12
CA LEU A 377 -20.78 -6.39 -6.52
C LEU A 377 -20.25 -7.74 -7.01
N SER A 378 -19.64 -8.51 -6.11
CA SER A 378 -19.15 -9.86 -6.37
C SER A 378 -20.31 -10.86 -6.31
N PRO A 379 -20.34 -11.85 -7.22
CA PRO A 379 -21.40 -12.86 -7.23
C PRO A 379 -21.33 -13.82 -6.04
N SER A 380 -20.20 -13.84 -5.33
CA SER A 380 -19.90 -14.76 -4.24
C SER A 380 -18.91 -14.14 -3.25
N VAL A 381 -18.93 -14.65 -2.01
CA VAL A 381 -18.03 -14.22 -0.93
C VAL A 381 -16.56 -14.58 -1.17
N GLU A 382 -16.31 -15.58 -2.00
CA GLU A 382 -14.99 -16.08 -2.41
C GLU A 382 -14.88 -16.03 -3.92
N ALA A 383 -13.66 -15.93 -4.44
CA ALA A 383 -13.44 -16.02 -5.87
C ALA A 383 -13.74 -17.45 -6.37
N PRO A 384 -14.23 -17.61 -7.61
CA PRO A 384 -14.42 -18.92 -8.25
C PRO A 384 -13.18 -19.81 -8.20
N VAL A 385 -11.99 -19.23 -8.34
CA VAL A 385 -10.71 -19.88 -8.11
C VAL A 385 -9.79 -18.91 -7.38
N GLY A 386 -8.97 -19.43 -6.46
CA GLY A 386 -8.09 -18.59 -5.65
C GLY A 386 -6.91 -19.36 -5.08
N LEU A 387 -5.72 -18.94 -5.47
CA LEU A 387 -4.45 -19.53 -5.07
C LEU A 387 -3.38 -18.44 -5.15
N CYS A 388 -2.53 -18.36 -4.12
CA CYS A 388 -1.32 -17.56 -4.14
C CYS A 388 -0.22 -18.27 -3.34
N LEU A 389 0.57 -19.09 -4.01
CA LEU A 389 1.65 -19.86 -3.42
C LEU A 389 2.98 -19.17 -3.65
N LYS A 390 3.73 -18.96 -2.56
CA LYS A 390 5.13 -18.52 -2.57
C LYS A 390 5.89 -19.19 -1.45
N GLY A 391 7.22 -19.10 -1.48
CA GLY A 391 8.05 -19.59 -0.37
C GLY A 391 7.76 -21.05 -0.04
N ASP A 392 7.59 -21.34 1.26
CA ASP A 392 7.28 -22.66 1.79
C ASP A 392 5.88 -23.18 1.41
N GLU A 393 4.93 -22.28 1.08
CA GLU A 393 3.59 -22.66 0.62
C GLU A 393 3.64 -23.42 -0.71
N LEU A 394 4.63 -23.15 -1.57
CA LEU A 394 4.84 -23.95 -2.78
C LEU A 394 5.11 -25.41 -2.42
N THR A 395 6.04 -25.65 -1.50
CA THR A 395 6.40 -27.01 -1.09
C THR A 395 5.25 -27.71 -0.39
N ARG A 396 4.50 -27.00 0.46
CA ARG A 396 3.30 -27.56 1.12
C ARG A 396 2.16 -27.89 0.14
N ALA A 397 2.11 -27.20 -1.00
CA ALA A 397 1.08 -27.42 -2.00
C ALA A 397 1.43 -28.51 -3.03
N MET A 398 2.72 -28.90 -3.13
CA MET A 398 3.17 -29.94 -4.04
C MET A 398 2.59 -31.31 -3.68
N LEU A 399 2.25 -32.11 -4.69
CA LEU A 399 1.94 -33.53 -4.49
C LEU A 399 3.21 -34.32 -4.13
N ASN A 400 3.05 -35.37 -3.32
CA ASN A 400 4.14 -36.22 -2.85
C ASN A 400 4.93 -36.91 -3.97
N SER A 401 4.35 -37.04 -5.17
CA SER A 401 5.02 -37.55 -6.37
C SER A 401 6.12 -36.63 -6.89
N SER A 402 6.07 -35.33 -6.54
CA SER A 402 6.99 -34.32 -7.02
C SER A 402 8.42 -34.57 -6.55
N THR A 403 9.39 -34.26 -7.40
CA THR A 403 10.82 -34.45 -7.13
C THR A 403 11.57 -33.12 -6.92
N PHE A 404 10.95 -31.99 -7.24
CA PHE A 404 11.55 -30.67 -7.00
C PHE A 404 11.76 -30.45 -5.50
N ALA A 405 12.82 -29.72 -5.14
CA ALA A 405 13.17 -29.45 -3.74
C ALA A 405 13.17 -27.95 -3.43
N TYR A 406 12.71 -27.58 -2.23
CA TYR A 406 12.80 -26.20 -1.76
C TYR A 406 14.24 -25.77 -1.56
N ARG A 407 14.60 -24.61 -2.11
CA ARG A 407 15.91 -24.00 -1.99
C ARG A 407 15.79 -22.48 -1.95
N VAL A 408 16.54 -21.86 -1.05
CA VAL A 408 16.75 -20.42 -1.04
C VAL A 408 18.11 -20.15 -1.65
N GLU A 409 18.13 -19.42 -2.75
CA GLU A 409 19.37 -19.03 -3.45
C GLU A 409 19.58 -17.52 -3.37
N GLY A 410 20.78 -17.05 -3.64
CA GLY A 410 21.15 -15.64 -3.55
C GLY A 410 21.77 -15.28 -2.21
N THR A 411 21.91 -13.99 -1.95
CA THR A 411 22.43 -13.46 -0.68
C THR A 411 21.30 -13.05 0.23
N ASP A 412 21.56 -12.79 1.52
CA ASP A 412 20.57 -12.28 2.48
C ASP A 412 19.82 -11.04 1.96
N ALA A 413 20.49 -10.19 1.19
CA ALA A 413 19.90 -8.98 0.60
C ALA A 413 19.07 -9.25 -0.67
N LYS A 414 19.21 -10.43 -1.30
CA LYS A 414 18.59 -10.80 -2.59
C LYS A 414 18.18 -12.27 -2.60
N MET A 415 17.58 -12.73 -1.51
CA MET A 415 17.12 -14.11 -1.38
C MET A 415 16.04 -14.40 -2.43
N LYS A 416 16.14 -15.56 -3.05
CA LYS A 416 15.18 -16.08 -4.02
C LYS A 416 14.70 -17.44 -3.52
N PRO A 417 13.73 -17.48 -2.60
CA PRO A 417 13.11 -18.73 -2.21
C PRO A 417 12.33 -19.33 -3.38
N GLY A 418 12.30 -20.66 -3.49
CA GLY A 418 11.53 -21.36 -4.50
C GLY A 418 11.82 -22.85 -4.49
N ILE A 419 11.14 -23.58 -5.36
CA ILE A 419 11.40 -25.01 -5.59
C ILE A 419 12.22 -25.18 -6.86
N ILE A 420 13.15 -26.13 -6.86
CA ILE A 420 14.13 -26.33 -7.93
C ILE A 420 14.15 -27.80 -8.34
N GLY A 421 14.15 -28.03 -9.65
CA GLY A 421 14.66 -29.27 -10.25
C GLY A 421 15.89 -28.97 -11.12
N THR A 422 16.72 -29.98 -11.34
CA THR A 422 18.03 -29.90 -11.99
C THR A 422 18.30 -30.98 -13.03
N ALA A 423 17.43 -31.99 -13.15
CA ALA A 423 17.61 -33.09 -14.10
C ALA A 423 16.36 -33.31 -14.97
N PRO A 424 16.52 -33.76 -16.24
CA PRO A 424 15.39 -34.16 -17.07
C PRO A 424 14.52 -35.22 -16.39
N GLY A 425 13.20 -35.09 -16.53
CA GLY A 425 12.20 -35.97 -15.90
C GLY A 425 11.85 -35.62 -14.45
N GLU A 426 12.65 -34.79 -13.78
CA GLU A 426 12.22 -34.20 -12.51
C GLU A 426 10.99 -33.32 -12.74
N HIS A 427 10.09 -33.30 -11.74
CA HIS A 427 8.81 -32.63 -11.87
C HIS A 427 8.26 -32.07 -10.56
N ALA A 428 7.35 -31.11 -10.70
CA ALA A 428 6.52 -30.58 -9.63
C ALA A 428 5.05 -30.62 -10.04
N GLU A 429 4.18 -31.05 -9.13
CA GLU A 429 2.75 -31.16 -9.35
C GLU A 429 1.97 -30.39 -8.29
N PHE A 430 1.03 -29.54 -8.71
CA PHE A 430 0.24 -28.68 -7.83
C PHE A 430 -1.24 -28.97 -7.95
N CYS A 431 -1.93 -29.01 -6.82
CA CYS A 431 -3.39 -29.03 -6.75
C CYS A 431 -3.96 -27.62 -6.89
N ILE A 432 -4.97 -27.48 -7.73
CA ILE A 432 -5.79 -26.27 -7.82
C ILE A 432 -7.25 -26.67 -7.55
N ASP A 433 -7.84 -26.00 -6.58
CA ASP A 433 -9.27 -26.14 -6.27
C ASP A 433 -10.09 -25.43 -7.34
N VAL A 434 -10.89 -26.20 -8.07
CA VAL A 434 -11.74 -25.74 -9.16
C VAL A 434 -13.22 -26.04 -8.88
N ASP A 435 -13.57 -26.43 -7.65
CA ASP A 435 -14.91 -26.93 -7.32
C ASP A 435 -15.99 -25.86 -7.49
N ARG A 436 -15.62 -24.58 -7.29
CA ARG A 436 -16.49 -23.41 -7.47
C ARG A 436 -16.60 -22.91 -8.92
N LEU A 437 -15.79 -23.42 -9.84
CA LEU A 437 -15.86 -23.05 -11.27
C LEU A 437 -16.92 -23.87 -12.00
N GLY A 438 -17.66 -23.28 -12.94
CA GLY A 438 -18.50 -24.01 -13.86
C GLY A 438 -17.70 -24.96 -14.75
N ARG A 439 -18.32 -26.07 -15.19
CA ARG A 439 -17.72 -26.98 -16.18
C ARG A 439 -17.48 -26.23 -17.49
N GLY A 440 -16.25 -26.26 -18.00
CA GLY A 440 -15.84 -25.49 -19.19
C GLY A 440 -15.50 -24.02 -18.91
N GLU A 441 -15.65 -23.54 -17.68
CA GLU A 441 -15.25 -22.19 -17.30
C GLU A 441 -13.73 -22.05 -17.37
N ARG A 442 -13.28 -20.94 -17.96
CA ARG A 442 -11.86 -20.64 -18.15
C ARG A 442 -11.34 -19.83 -16.98
N PHE A 443 -10.09 -20.07 -16.62
CA PHE A 443 -9.37 -19.34 -15.60
C PHE A 443 -7.89 -19.30 -15.93
N THR A 444 -7.14 -18.44 -15.24
CA THR A 444 -5.74 -18.22 -15.54
C THR A 444 -4.87 -18.68 -14.39
N VAL A 445 -3.72 -19.26 -14.71
CA VAL A 445 -2.63 -19.53 -13.77
C VAL A 445 -1.42 -18.69 -14.16
N LEU A 446 -0.88 -17.92 -13.21
CA LEU A 446 0.43 -17.29 -13.33
C LEU A 446 1.49 -18.19 -12.68
N LEU A 447 2.36 -18.74 -13.52
CA LEU A 447 3.56 -19.44 -13.12
C LEU A 447 4.73 -18.45 -13.03
N GLY A 448 5.11 -18.09 -11.81
CA GLY A 448 6.32 -17.32 -11.55
C GLY A 448 7.54 -18.22 -11.54
N HIS A 449 8.51 -17.98 -12.41
CA HIS A 449 9.73 -18.77 -12.51
C HIS A 449 10.98 -17.88 -12.62
N LEU A 450 12.14 -18.47 -12.32
CA LEU A 450 13.42 -17.80 -12.55
C LEU A 450 13.78 -17.92 -14.03
N VAL A 451 14.31 -16.82 -14.58
CA VAL A 451 14.98 -16.79 -15.88
C VAL A 451 16.42 -16.37 -15.66
N SER A 452 17.38 -17.02 -16.33
CA SER A 452 18.81 -16.73 -16.23
C SER A 452 19.55 -16.98 -17.54
N TYR A 453 20.77 -16.46 -17.65
CA TYR A 453 21.67 -16.63 -18.79
C TYR A 453 22.58 -17.85 -18.68
N GLU A 454 22.45 -18.65 -17.62
CA GLU A 454 23.26 -19.82 -17.31
C GLU A 454 22.44 -20.86 -16.53
N HIS A 455 22.85 -22.12 -16.60
CA HIS A 455 22.27 -23.29 -15.91
C HIS A 455 20.84 -23.69 -16.28
N MET A 456 20.06 -22.82 -16.91
CA MET A 456 18.61 -22.98 -17.07
C MET A 456 18.20 -24.01 -18.13
N GLY A 457 17.20 -24.84 -17.81
CA GLY A 457 16.54 -25.75 -18.73
C GLY A 457 15.17 -25.28 -19.21
N ILE A 458 14.47 -26.16 -19.93
CA ILE A 458 13.10 -25.96 -20.41
C ILE A 458 12.17 -26.90 -19.64
N ALA A 459 11.06 -26.39 -19.11
CA ALA A 459 10.02 -27.20 -18.49
C ALA A 459 8.76 -27.25 -19.37
N ARG A 460 8.13 -28.42 -19.45
CA ARG A 460 6.80 -28.59 -20.04
C ARG A 460 5.74 -28.52 -18.95
N VAL A 461 4.70 -27.74 -19.20
CA VAL A 461 3.53 -27.61 -18.34
C VAL A 461 2.36 -28.36 -18.97
N THR A 462 1.72 -29.24 -18.19
CA THR A 462 0.50 -29.97 -18.57
C THR A 462 -0.54 -29.91 -17.47
N CYS A 463 -1.80 -30.16 -17.84
CA CYS A 463 -2.93 -30.20 -16.90
C CYS A 463 -3.59 -31.57 -16.92
N GLU A 464 -3.92 -32.08 -15.75
CA GLU A 464 -4.62 -33.35 -15.53
C GLU A 464 -5.80 -33.18 -14.56
N GLY A 465 -6.60 -34.25 -14.42
CA GLY A 465 -7.77 -34.26 -13.55
C GLY A 465 -8.96 -33.52 -14.17
N GLU A 466 -9.58 -32.63 -13.40
CA GLU A 466 -10.71 -31.80 -13.81
C GLU A 466 -10.29 -30.48 -14.47
N CYS A 467 -9.09 -30.37 -15.02
CA CYS A 467 -8.70 -29.22 -15.83
C CYS A 467 -8.04 -29.63 -17.15
N SER A 468 -8.20 -28.75 -18.14
CA SER A 468 -7.58 -28.88 -19.45
C SER A 468 -6.81 -27.61 -19.78
N CYS A 469 -5.60 -27.77 -20.29
CA CYS A 469 -4.81 -26.70 -20.88
C CYS A 469 -3.98 -27.23 -22.06
N PRO A 470 -3.58 -26.36 -22.99
CA PRO A 470 -2.55 -26.69 -23.96
C PRO A 470 -1.25 -27.05 -23.24
N ALA A 471 -0.54 -28.07 -23.73
CA ALA A 471 0.81 -28.33 -23.26
C ALA A 471 1.71 -27.15 -23.68
N GLU A 472 2.37 -26.53 -22.71
CA GLU A 472 3.18 -25.33 -22.92
C GLU A 472 4.62 -25.57 -22.50
N GLU A 473 5.58 -25.16 -23.32
CA GLU A 473 6.98 -25.18 -22.95
C GLU A 473 7.42 -23.80 -22.45
N VAL A 474 8.09 -23.81 -21.31
CA VAL A 474 8.59 -22.61 -20.64
C VAL A 474 10.11 -22.69 -20.63
N ASP A 475 10.73 -21.88 -21.48
CA ASP A 475 12.17 -21.72 -21.52
C ASP A 475 12.62 -20.73 -20.45
N ALA A 476 13.44 -21.19 -19.50
CA ALA A 476 14.03 -20.37 -18.45
C ALA A 476 15.37 -19.75 -18.87
N PHE A 477 15.93 -20.11 -20.03
CA PHE A 477 17.20 -19.59 -20.52
C PHE A 477 17.03 -18.31 -21.34
N VAL A 478 17.87 -17.31 -21.08
CA VAL A 478 17.96 -16.10 -21.92
C VAL A 478 19.42 -15.84 -22.30
N LYS A 479 19.71 -15.98 -23.60
CA LYS A 479 21.05 -15.76 -24.16
C LYS A 479 21.47 -14.29 -24.01
N GLY A 480 22.70 -14.06 -23.56
CA GLY A 480 23.30 -12.72 -23.46
C GLY A 480 22.79 -11.86 -22.29
N GLY A 481 22.03 -12.45 -21.35
CA GLY A 481 21.66 -11.77 -20.12
C GLY A 481 22.84 -11.57 -19.17
N GLN A 482 22.68 -10.68 -18.19
CA GLN A 482 23.68 -10.42 -17.14
C GLN A 482 23.16 -10.73 -15.72
N PHE A 483 21.85 -10.95 -15.57
CA PHE A 483 21.22 -11.15 -14.27
C PHE A 483 20.09 -12.16 -14.37
N SER A 484 19.88 -12.95 -13.31
CA SER A 484 18.70 -13.80 -13.19
C SER A 484 17.51 -13.00 -12.64
N VAL A 485 16.36 -13.06 -13.31
CA VAL A 485 15.17 -12.27 -13.00
C VAL A 485 13.93 -13.16 -12.83
N PHE A 486 12.95 -12.66 -12.10
CA PHE A 486 11.62 -13.26 -12.03
C PHE A 486 10.89 -13.02 -13.36
N LYS A 487 10.25 -14.06 -13.90
CA LYS A 487 9.34 -13.97 -15.04
C LYS A 487 8.05 -14.69 -14.72
N ALA A 488 6.92 -14.07 -15.09
CA ALA A 488 5.62 -14.70 -15.01
C ALA A 488 5.25 -15.27 -16.38
N LYS A 489 4.89 -16.56 -16.41
CA LYS A 489 4.24 -17.21 -17.54
C LYS A 489 2.74 -17.26 -17.25
N VAL A 490 1.95 -16.68 -18.15
CA VAL A 490 0.49 -16.80 -18.14
C VAL A 490 0.12 -18.13 -18.79
N LEU A 491 -0.70 -18.90 -18.10
CA LEU A 491 -1.25 -20.17 -18.57
C LEU A 491 -2.77 -20.07 -18.54
N GLU A 492 -3.41 -20.35 -19.67
CA GLU A 492 -4.87 -20.35 -19.78
C GLU A 492 -5.41 -21.77 -19.59
N LEU A 493 -6.22 -21.96 -18.56
CA LEU A 493 -6.80 -23.24 -18.17
C LEU A 493 -8.32 -23.17 -18.29
N ALA A 494 -8.95 -24.34 -18.34
CA ALA A 494 -10.39 -24.48 -18.17
C ALA A 494 -10.72 -25.64 -17.25
N ARG A 495 -11.79 -25.53 -16.47
CA ARG A 495 -12.35 -26.71 -15.80
C ARG A 495 -12.88 -27.67 -16.86
N ALA A 496 -12.45 -28.93 -16.82
CA ALA A 496 -12.82 -29.95 -17.79
C ALA A 496 -14.34 -30.10 -17.85
N ARG A 497 -14.91 -30.16 -19.07
CA ARG A 497 -16.36 -30.35 -19.30
C ARG A 497 -16.84 -31.71 -18.83
N ALA A 498 -16.03 -32.73 -19.04
CA ALA A 498 -16.28 -34.08 -18.54
C ALA A 498 -15.68 -34.24 -17.14
N PRO A 499 -16.27 -35.11 -16.29
CA PRO A 499 -15.64 -35.53 -15.04
C PRO A 499 -14.28 -36.18 -15.31
N ALA A 500 -13.36 -36.08 -14.35
CA ALA A 500 -12.09 -36.78 -14.43
C ALA A 500 -12.33 -38.30 -14.43
N ALA A 501 -11.56 -39.04 -15.25
CA ALA A 501 -11.63 -40.50 -15.28
C ALA A 501 -11.11 -41.15 -13.99
N LYS A 502 -10.25 -40.44 -13.25
CA LYS A 502 -9.72 -40.83 -11.94
C LYS A 502 -10.21 -39.84 -10.88
N PRO A 503 -10.51 -40.29 -9.66
CA PRO A 503 -10.84 -39.39 -8.56
C PRO A 503 -9.65 -38.47 -8.23
N PRO A 504 -9.91 -37.27 -7.68
CA PRO A 504 -8.84 -36.35 -7.30
C PRO A 504 -7.99 -36.94 -6.15
N PRO A 505 -6.68 -36.61 -6.09
CA PRO A 505 -5.77 -37.12 -5.05
C PRO A 505 -6.19 -36.77 -3.61
N ARG A 506 -6.90 -35.65 -3.45
CA ARG A 506 -7.47 -35.15 -2.18
C ARG A 506 -8.58 -34.14 -2.45
N ALA A 507 -9.37 -33.81 -1.44
CA ALA A 507 -10.36 -32.74 -1.51
C ALA A 507 -9.72 -31.40 -1.93
N GLY A 508 -10.40 -30.64 -2.78
CA GLY A 508 -9.87 -29.39 -3.36
C GLY A 508 -8.70 -29.58 -4.34
N CYS A 509 -8.45 -30.80 -4.82
CA CYS A 509 -7.44 -31.10 -5.84
C CYS A 509 -8.10 -31.54 -7.15
N GLY A 510 -9.14 -30.82 -7.57
CA GLY A 510 -9.84 -31.12 -8.82
C GLY A 510 -8.91 -30.96 -10.03
N CYS A 511 -8.11 -29.90 -10.07
CA CYS A 511 -7.14 -29.66 -11.15
C CYS A 511 -5.71 -29.96 -10.69
N GLN A 512 -4.94 -30.65 -11.54
CA GLN A 512 -3.52 -30.94 -11.30
C GLN A 512 -2.68 -30.26 -12.37
N LEU A 513 -1.82 -29.32 -11.96
CA LEU A 513 -0.85 -28.66 -12.83
C LEU A 513 0.50 -29.35 -12.67
N ARG A 514 1.00 -29.97 -13.72
CA ARG A 514 2.29 -30.68 -13.74
C ARG A 514 3.33 -29.89 -14.53
N LEU A 515 4.50 -29.71 -13.93
CA LEU A 515 5.69 -29.14 -14.56
C LEU A 515 6.78 -30.19 -14.60
N GLU A 516 7.31 -30.51 -15.78
CA GLU A 516 8.34 -31.53 -15.98
C GLU A 516 9.53 -30.95 -16.75
N ILE A 517 10.74 -31.16 -16.26
CA ILE A 517 11.97 -30.71 -16.92
C ILE A 517 12.24 -31.59 -18.14
N LEU A 518 12.38 -30.97 -19.31
CA LEU A 518 12.63 -31.68 -20.56
C LEU A 518 14.13 -31.98 -20.77
N PRO A 519 14.49 -33.04 -21.52
CA PRO A 519 15.87 -33.35 -21.90
C PRO A 519 16.37 -32.43 -23.03
N LYS A 520 16.09 -31.13 -22.93
CA LYS A 520 16.55 -30.10 -23.87
C LYS A 520 16.81 -28.79 -23.15
N SER A 521 17.83 -28.06 -23.57
CA SER A 521 18.27 -26.82 -22.93
C SER A 521 19.05 -25.94 -23.91
N GLY A 522 18.88 -24.63 -23.78
CA GLY A 522 19.72 -23.64 -24.46
C GLY A 522 21.02 -23.31 -23.71
N SER A 523 21.12 -23.65 -22.42
CA SER A 523 22.29 -23.38 -21.57
C SER A 523 23.29 -24.55 -21.48
N GLY A 524 22.86 -25.77 -21.82
CA GLY A 524 23.61 -27.01 -21.61
C GLY A 524 23.30 -27.72 -20.28
N GLU A 525 22.53 -27.09 -19.40
CA GLU A 525 22.09 -27.62 -18.11
C GLU A 525 20.56 -27.53 -17.96
N PHE A 526 19.99 -28.17 -16.94
CA PHE A 526 18.54 -28.40 -16.86
C PHE A 526 17.85 -27.75 -15.67
N LYS A 527 18.49 -26.80 -14.98
CA LYS A 527 17.89 -26.17 -13.80
C LYS A 527 16.59 -25.45 -14.16
N PHE A 528 15.52 -25.73 -13.43
CA PHE A 528 14.27 -24.99 -13.52
C PHE A 528 13.80 -24.63 -12.11
N LYS A 529 13.47 -23.35 -11.89
CA LYS A 529 13.08 -22.84 -10.58
C LYS A 529 11.72 -22.16 -10.63
N VAL A 530 10.79 -22.70 -9.83
CA VAL A 530 9.47 -22.09 -9.61
C VAL A 530 9.54 -21.21 -8.36
N LEU A 531 9.11 -19.96 -8.52
CA LEU A 531 9.13 -18.92 -7.49
C LEU A 531 7.74 -18.64 -6.92
N SER A 532 6.68 -18.82 -7.73
CA SER A 532 5.31 -18.63 -7.28
C SER A 532 4.28 -19.29 -8.20
N LEU A 533 3.09 -19.57 -7.67
CA LEU A 533 1.92 -19.98 -8.44
C LEU A 533 0.69 -19.19 -7.99
N MET A 534 -0.04 -18.56 -8.92
CA MET A 534 -1.23 -17.76 -8.61
C MET A 534 -2.35 -18.04 -9.59
N THR A 535 -3.61 -17.85 -9.18
CA THR A 535 -4.77 -18.01 -10.06
C THR A 535 -5.59 -16.73 -10.19
N ALA A 536 -6.20 -16.50 -11.35
CA ALA A 536 -7.24 -15.50 -11.57
C ALA A 536 -8.48 -16.19 -12.13
N SER A 537 -9.66 -15.65 -11.83
CA SER A 537 -10.90 -16.17 -12.40
C SER A 537 -11.05 -15.85 -13.89
N LYS A 538 -10.37 -14.82 -14.42
CA LYS A 538 -10.46 -14.45 -15.83
C LYS A 538 -9.09 -14.14 -16.47
N PRO A 539 -8.94 -14.43 -17.78
CA PRO A 539 -7.79 -13.99 -18.57
C PRO A 539 -7.57 -12.49 -18.45
N GLY A 540 -6.33 -12.06 -18.21
CA GLY A 540 -5.96 -10.64 -18.11
C GLY A 540 -6.34 -9.94 -16.80
N GLN A 541 -7.08 -10.61 -15.91
CA GLN A 541 -7.50 -10.05 -14.62
C GLN A 541 -6.34 -9.98 -13.61
N LEU A 542 -5.43 -10.97 -13.67
CA LEU A 542 -4.22 -10.95 -12.85
C LEU A 542 -3.18 -10.00 -13.46
N LYS A 543 -3.03 -8.83 -12.82
CA LYS A 543 -1.96 -7.87 -13.12
C LYS A 543 -0.86 -7.96 -12.08
N PHE A 544 0.38 -8.00 -12.55
CA PHE A 544 1.51 -8.26 -11.69
C PHE A 544 2.75 -7.47 -12.09
N GLY A 545 3.28 -6.68 -11.15
CA GLY A 545 4.59 -6.07 -11.30
C GLY A 545 5.70 -7.10 -11.18
N HIS A 546 6.80 -6.89 -11.91
CA HIS A 546 8.01 -7.73 -11.89
C HIS A 546 8.56 -8.03 -10.48
N GLN A 547 8.23 -7.20 -9.48
CA GLN A 547 8.75 -7.33 -8.13
C GLN A 547 8.02 -8.32 -7.24
N ALA A 548 6.80 -8.73 -7.60
CA ALA A 548 6.01 -9.44 -6.63
C ALA A 548 6.29 -10.95 -6.55
N GLY A 549 7.23 -11.45 -7.35
CA GLY A 549 7.94 -12.71 -7.09
C GLY A 549 9.05 -12.63 -6.03
N PHE A 550 9.40 -11.43 -5.54
CA PHE A 550 10.49 -11.20 -4.58
C PHE A 550 10.01 -10.70 -3.22
N ASN A 551 8.70 -10.47 -3.03
CA ASN A 551 8.16 -10.13 -1.72
C ASN A 551 8.26 -11.38 -0.83
N VAL A 552 9.30 -11.44 -0.02
CA VAL A 552 9.42 -12.39 1.08
C VAL A 552 8.37 -11.99 2.11
N ARG A 553 7.74 -12.99 2.76
CA ARG A 553 6.89 -12.72 3.92
C ARG A 553 7.70 -11.87 4.89
N PRO A 554 7.11 -10.87 5.57
CA PRO A 554 7.76 -10.31 6.74
C PRO A 554 7.89 -11.44 7.77
N GLU A 555 9.01 -12.16 7.74
CA GLU A 555 9.40 -13.06 8.81
C GLU A 555 9.73 -12.17 10.02
N GLU A 556 9.07 -12.41 11.15
CA GLU A 556 9.71 -12.12 12.42
C GLU A 556 10.77 -13.22 12.62
N PRO A 557 12.03 -12.84 12.94
CA PRO A 557 12.31 -12.23 14.22
C PRO A 557 13.14 -10.94 14.14
N ARG A 558 13.00 -10.13 15.20
CA ARG A 558 13.95 -9.07 15.53
C ARG A 558 15.37 -9.62 15.49
N THR A 559 16.18 -9.12 14.57
CA THR A 559 17.62 -9.33 14.70
C THR A 559 18.12 -8.43 15.82
N GLU A 560 19.09 -8.94 16.59
CA GLU A 560 19.80 -8.18 17.62
C GLU A 560 20.33 -6.84 17.06
N LYS A 561 20.69 -6.80 15.76
CA LYS A 561 21.09 -5.57 15.04
C LYS A 561 19.96 -4.56 14.85
N THR A 562 18.71 -4.99 14.68
CA THR A 562 17.55 -4.09 14.58
C THR A 562 17.20 -3.52 15.95
N GLU A 563 17.26 -4.33 17.02
CA GLU A 563 17.14 -3.85 18.39
C GLU A 563 18.27 -2.91 18.76
N GLN A 564 19.50 -3.19 18.34
CA GLN A 564 20.66 -2.35 18.60
C GLN A 564 20.59 -1.02 17.84
N TRP A 565 20.15 -1.02 16.58
CA TRP A 565 19.94 0.23 15.82
C TRP A 565 18.79 1.09 16.40
N LEU A 566 17.70 0.47 16.85
CA LEU A 566 16.59 1.18 17.50
C LEU A 566 17.00 1.69 18.88
N THR A 567 17.70 0.88 19.68
CA THR A 567 18.24 1.27 20.98
C THR A 567 19.25 2.41 20.83
N ASP A 568 20.11 2.36 19.81
CA ASP A 568 21.05 3.43 19.48
C ASP A 568 20.35 4.69 18.97
N SER A 569 19.20 4.56 18.32
CA SER A 569 18.40 5.70 17.85
C SER A 569 17.66 6.37 19.01
N THR A 570 17.05 5.59 19.91
CA THR A 570 16.43 6.08 21.14
C THR A 570 17.48 6.65 22.09
N ASN A 571 18.65 6.04 22.20
CA ASN A 571 19.78 6.55 22.98
C ASN A 571 20.36 7.83 22.36
N ARG A 572 20.44 7.95 21.03
CA ARG A 572 20.86 9.20 20.35
C ARG A 572 19.86 10.34 20.58
N VAL A 573 18.55 10.05 20.62
CA VAL A 573 17.53 11.06 20.95
C VAL A 573 17.67 11.50 22.41
N ARG A 574 17.84 10.55 23.36
CA ARG A 574 18.09 10.85 24.78
C ARG A 574 19.43 11.54 25.03
N GLU A 575 20.45 11.23 24.25
CA GLU A 575 21.76 11.87 24.33
C GLU A 575 21.73 13.29 23.75
N ARG A 576 20.98 13.52 22.66
CA ARG A 576 20.70 14.87 22.13
C ARG A 576 19.85 15.71 23.08
N GLU A 577 18.94 15.09 23.80
CA GLU A 577 18.19 15.71 24.90
C GLU A 577 19.15 16.15 26.02
N ARG A 578 20.00 15.23 26.46
CA ARG A 578 20.98 15.45 27.53
C ARG A 578 22.07 16.47 27.17
N LYS A 579 22.45 16.56 25.88
CA LYS A 579 23.38 17.56 25.33
C LYS A 579 22.70 18.90 24.99
N GLY A 580 21.38 19.01 25.15
CA GLY A 580 20.64 20.23 24.86
C GLY A 580 20.57 20.58 23.37
N GLU A 581 20.83 19.61 22.49
CA GLU A 581 20.86 19.76 21.03
C GLU A 581 19.47 19.54 20.39
N LEU A 582 18.47 19.18 21.20
CA LEU A 582 17.10 19.12 20.72
C LEU A 582 16.61 20.51 20.29
N PRO A 583 15.86 20.60 19.17
CA PRO A 583 15.29 21.85 18.72
C PRO A 583 14.35 22.43 19.80
N PRO A 584 14.23 23.76 19.92
CA PRO A 584 13.55 24.42 21.05
C PRO A 584 12.13 23.96 21.34
N TRP A 585 11.42 23.41 20.35
CA TRP A 585 10.05 22.92 20.50
C TRP A 585 9.96 21.57 21.26
N ALA A 586 10.98 20.72 21.19
CA ALA A 586 11.01 19.45 21.94
C ALA A 586 11.35 19.66 23.43
N LYS A 587 11.94 20.81 23.78
CA LYS A 587 12.20 21.20 25.19
C LYS A 587 10.96 21.71 25.91
N THR A 588 9.94 22.15 25.18
CA THR A 588 8.70 22.71 25.73
C THR A 588 7.73 21.62 26.20
N GLU A 589 7.69 20.46 25.54
CA GLU A 589 6.80 19.36 25.93
C GLU A 589 7.32 18.56 27.14
N ALA A 590 8.64 18.41 27.30
CA ALA A 590 9.24 17.81 28.50
C ALA A 590 8.99 18.63 29.78
N LYS A 591 8.68 19.94 29.65
CA LYS A 591 8.29 20.82 30.77
C LYS A 591 6.79 20.85 31.05
N ALA A 592 5.97 20.36 30.12
CA ALA A 592 4.50 20.31 30.29
C ALA A 592 4.04 18.93 30.82
N ALA A 593 4.89 17.92 30.77
CA ALA A 593 4.66 16.57 31.31
C ALA A 593 5.31 16.32 32.68
N GLY A 594 5.81 17.37 33.34
CA GLY A 594 6.38 17.34 34.69
C GLY A 594 5.45 17.94 35.73
#